data_AF-A0A9D3N1Q6-F1
#
_entry.id   AF-A0A9D3N1Q6-F1
#
_cell.length_a   1.000
_cell.length_b   1.000
_cell.length_c   1.000
_cell.angle_alpha   90.00
_cell.angle_beta   90.00
_cell.angle_gamma   90.00
#
_symmetry.space_group_name_H-M   'P 1'
#
loop_
_entity.id
_entity.type
_entity.pdbx_description
1 polymer ?
#
loop_
_entity_poly.entity_id
_entity_poly.type
_entity_poly.pdbx_seq_one_letter_code
_entity_poly.pdbx_strand_id
1 'polypeptide(L)'
;PSAPPTPSAPSAPSVPSAPCFSTFSLLTDSEVSQLLLSHRPTTCALDPIPSSLLQAITPDILPFVTSLVNSSLSSGCFPSSFKRAHITPLLKKPTLDPSVIQKDRP
;
A
#
# COMPACT_ATOMS: atom_id res chain seq x y z
N PRO A 1 60.38 -2.62 -32.36
CA PRO A 1 59.78 -2.19 -31.08
C PRO A 1 58.27 -2.53 -31.04
N SER A 2 57.90 -3.63 -30.40
CA SER A 2 56.49 -4.03 -30.24
C SER A 2 55.93 -3.43 -28.94
N ALA A 3 54.80 -2.74 -29.04
CA ALA A 3 54.11 -2.14 -27.90
C ALA A 3 53.56 -3.23 -26.94
N PRO A 4 53.48 -2.95 -25.62
CA PRO A 4 52.98 -3.93 -24.66
C PRO A 4 51.46 -4.09 -24.77
N PRO A 5 50.92 -5.28 -24.45
CA PRO A 5 49.48 -5.53 -24.46
C PRO A 5 48.78 -4.76 -23.33
N THR A 6 47.65 -4.14 -23.66
CA THR A 6 46.75 -3.47 -22.70
C THR A 6 46.07 -4.50 -21.79
N PRO A 7 46.03 -4.27 -20.46
CA PRO A 7 45.30 -5.16 -19.57
C PRO A 7 43.79 -4.96 -19.79
N SER A 8 43.09 -6.05 -20.10
CA SER A 8 41.64 -6.07 -20.23
C SER A 8 41.01 -5.88 -18.85
N ALA A 9 40.14 -4.88 -18.71
CA ALA A 9 39.43 -4.61 -17.47
C ALA A 9 38.56 -5.83 -17.08
N PRO A 10 38.46 -6.17 -15.79
CA PRO A 10 37.62 -7.27 -15.34
C PRO A 10 36.16 -6.92 -15.60
N SER A 11 35.47 -7.77 -16.38
CA SER A 11 34.03 -7.69 -16.61
C SER A 11 33.31 -7.71 -15.27
N ALA A 12 32.58 -6.63 -14.96
CA ALA A 12 31.81 -6.54 -13.73
C ALA A 12 30.82 -7.71 -13.63
N PRO A 13 30.63 -8.30 -12.43
CA PRO A 13 29.66 -9.38 -12.25
C PRO A 13 28.26 -8.87 -12.57
N SER A 14 27.57 -9.57 -13.47
CA SER A 14 26.18 -9.31 -13.82
C SER A 14 25.30 -9.50 -12.59
N VAL A 15 24.80 -8.40 -12.02
CA VAL A 15 23.83 -8.43 -10.92
C VAL A 15 22.56 -9.12 -11.42
N PRO A 16 22.02 -10.15 -10.74
CA PRO A 16 20.77 -10.76 -11.15
C PRO A 16 19.66 -9.70 -11.13
N SER A 17 18.96 -9.58 -12.27
CA SER A 17 17.81 -8.68 -12.42
C SER A 17 16.76 -9.02 -11.37
N ALA A 18 16.37 -8.04 -10.56
CA ALA A 18 15.31 -8.22 -9.58
C ALA A 18 13.99 -8.60 -10.28
N PRO A 19 13.16 -9.47 -9.67
CA PRO A 19 11.88 -9.85 -10.25
C PRO A 19 11.02 -8.61 -10.53
N CYS A 20 10.54 -8.50 -11.77
CA CYS A 20 9.69 -7.41 -12.22
C CYS A 20 8.22 -7.73 -11.89
N PHE A 21 7.60 -6.94 -11.02
CA PHE A 21 6.16 -7.00 -10.77
C PHE A 21 5.42 -6.20 -11.85
N SER A 22 5.29 -6.78 -13.04
CA SER A 22 4.63 -6.15 -14.18
C SER A 22 3.13 -6.42 -14.27
N THR A 23 2.63 -7.45 -13.57
CA THR A 23 1.23 -7.89 -13.67
C THR A 23 0.71 -8.43 -12.35
N PHE A 24 -0.59 -8.28 -12.11
CA PHE A 24 -1.32 -8.84 -10.98
C PHE A 24 -2.37 -9.82 -11.48
N SER A 25 -2.59 -10.91 -10.73
CA SER A 25 -3.77 -11.74 -10.90
C SER A 25 -5.00 -10.97 -10.42
N LEU A 26 -6.06 -10.99 -11.22
CA LEU A 26 -7.33 -10.40 -10.81
C LEU A 26 -7.95 -11.22 -9.69
N LEU A 27 -8.58 -10.51 -8.75
CA LEU A 27 -9.29 -11.10 -7.63
C LEU A 27 -10.71 -11.49 -8.04
N THR A 28 -11.18 -12.59 -7.48
CA THR A 28 -12.57 -13.03 -7.49
C THR A 28 -13.38 -12.32 -6.41
N ASP A 29 -14.70 -12.28 -6.57
CA ASP A 29 -15.61 -11.75 -5.55
C ASP A 29 -15.47 -12.47 -4.21
N SER A 30 -15.22 -13.78 -4.22
CA SER A 30 -15.01 -14.55 -2.98
C SER A 30 -13.74 -14.11 -2.23
N GLU A 31 -12.65 -13.85 -2.95
CA GLU A 31 -11.41 -13.37 -2.35
C GLU A 31 -11.58 -11.97 -1.77
N VAL A 32 -12.25 -11.07 -2.51
CA VAL A 32 -12.54 -9.71 -2.02
C VAL A 32 -13.48 -9.73 -0.82
N SER A 33 -14.49 -10.60 -0.82
CA SER A 33 -15.40 -10.77 0.32
C SER A 33 -14.64 -11.27 1.56
N GLN A 34 -13.76 -12.25 1.40
CA GLN A 34 -12.91 -12.72 2.50
C GLN A 34 -12.01 -11.62 3.03
N LEU A 35 -11.41 -10.80 2.16
CA LEU A 35 -10.60 -9.66 2.56
C LEU A 35 -11.41 -8.62 3.34
N LEU A 36 -12.60 -8.27 2.87
CA LEU A 36 -13.44 -7.26 3.54
C LEU A 36 -13.92 -7.74 4.92
N LEU A 37 -14.28 -9.01 5.06
CA LEU A 37 -14.94 -9.54 6.26
C LEU A 37 -13.97 -10.13 7.29
N SER A 38 -12.74 -10.52 6.92
CA SER A 38 -11.78 -11.15 7.83
C SER A 38 -11.04 -10.16 8.74
N HIS A 39 -11.06 -8.86 8.43
CA HIS A 39 -10.34 -7.85 9.18
C HIS A 39 -11.21 -7.15 10.22
N ARG A 40 -10.59 -6.72 11.33
CA ARG A 40 -11.23 -5.82 12.28
C ARG A 40 -11.54 -4.50 11.57
N PRO A 41 -12.81 -4.03 11.53
CA PRO A 41 -13.13 -2.77 10.89
C PRO A 41 -12.43 -1.63 11.62
N THR A 42 -11.54 -0.93 10.91
CA THR A 42 -10.92 0.31 11.36
C THR A 42 -11.36 1.42 10.43
N THR A 43 -11.76 2.56 10.99
CA THR A 43 -12.20 3.73 10.23
C THR A 43 -11.26 4.91 10.49
N CYS A 44 -10.94 5.61 9.42
CA CYS A 44 -10.28 6.90 9.39
C CYS A 44 -11.32 8.01 9.20
N ALA A 45 -11.03 9.22 9.71
CA ALA A 45 -11.87 10.40 9.50
C ALA A 45 -12.00 10.82 8.02
N LEU A 46 -11.10 10.32 7.16
CA LEU A 46 -11.12 10.57 5.71
C LEU A 46 -11.89 9.50 4.92
N ASP A 47 -12.35 8.44 5.58
CA ASP A 47 -13.10 7.38 4.89
C ASP A 47 -14.49 7.90 4.49
N PRO A 48 -14.94 7.62 3.26
CA PRO A 48 -16.26 8.06 2.80
C PRO A 48 -17.40 7.30 3.51
N ILE A 49 -17.10 6.12 4.07
CA ILE A 49 -18.05 5.25 4.75
C ILE A 49 -17.35 4.54 5.92
N PRO A 50 -18.01 4.38 7.08
CA PRO A 50 -17.45 3.59 8.18
C PRO A 50 -17.22 2.14 7.75
N SER A 51 -16.08 1.57 8.13
CA SER A 51 -15.67 0.22 7.73
C SER A 51 -16.61 -0.87 8.23
N SER A 52 -17.24 -0.67 9.39
CA SER A 52 -18.28 -1.58 9.90
C SER A 52 -19.53 -1.58 9.01
N LEU A 53 -19.93 -0.40 8.50
CA LEU A 53 -21.05 -0.28 7.59
C LEU A 53 -20.69 -0.87 6.21
N LEU A 54 -19.48 -0.61 5.72
CA LEU A 54 -18.95 -1.22 4.50
C LEU A 54 -19.01 -2.75 4.58
N GLN A 55 -18.58 -3.33 5.71
CA GLN A 55 -18.67 -4.77 5.95
C GLN A 55 -20.12 -5.26 5.93
N ALA A 56 -21.04 -4.56 6.60
CA ALA A 56 -22.45 -4.93 6.66
C ALA A 56 -23.14 -4.94 5.28
N ILE A 57 -22.77 -4.02 4.38
CA ILE A 57 -23.33 -3.92 3.02
C ILE A 57 -22.51 -4.66 1.96
N THR A 58 -21.46 -5.39 2.36
CA THR A 58 -20.55 -6.10 1.43
C THR A 58 -21.30 -6.90 0.37
N PRO A 59 -22.32 -7.72 0.68
CA PRO A 59 -23.01 -8.54 -0.32
C PRO A 59 -23.59 -7.72 -1.48
N ASP A 60 -24.04 -6.50 -1.22
CA ASP A 60 -24.69 -5.64 -2.22
C ASP A 60 -23.67 -4.88 -3.08
N ILE A 61 -22.50 -4.57 -2.52
CA ILE A 61 -21.47 -3.76 -3.20
C ILE A 61 -20.30 -4.58 -3.73
N LEU A 62 -20.25 -5.88 -3.44
CA LEU A 62 -19.12 -6.75 -3.72
C LEU A 62 -18.65 -6.67 -5.18
N PRO A 63 -19.53 -6.79 -6.20
CA PRO A 63 -19.09 -6.74 -7.60
C PRO A 63 -18.43 -5.40 -7.96
N PHE A 64 -18.94 -4.31 -7.38
CA PHE A 64 -18.37 -2.98 -7.58
C PHE A 64 -16.99 -2.85 -6.94
N VAL A 65 -16.84 -3.30 -5.68
CA VAL A 65 -15.55 -3.26 -4.98
C VAL A 65 -14.51 -4.13 -5.68
N THR A 66 -14.88 -5.35 -6.10
CA THR A 66 -13.99 -6.23 -6.87
C THR A 66 -13.54 -5.58 -8.17
N SER A 67 -14.47 -4.99 -8.93
CA SER A 67 -14.15 -4.27 -10.16
C SER A 67 -13.20 -3.09 -9.90
N LEU A 68 -13.42 -2.33 -8.84
CA LEU A 68 -12.58 -1.19 -8.45
C LEU A 68 -11.14 -1.62 -8.11
N VAL A 69 -11.00 -2.69 -7.32
CA VAL A 69 -9.69 -3.23 -6.94
C VAL A 69 -8.95 -3.76 -8.16
N ASN A 70 -9.61 -4.59 -8.97
CA ASN A 70 -9.02 -5.15 -10.18
C ASN A 70 -8.63 -4.07 -11.19
N SER A 71 -9.46 -3.03 -11.37
CA SER A 71 -9.14 -1.88 -12.22
C SER A 71 -7.90 -1.15 -11.73
N SER A 72 -7.75 -0.97 -10.40
CA SER A 72 -6.57 -0.34 -9.82
C SER A 72 -5.30 -1.18 -10.01
N LEU A 73 -5.41 -2.51 -9.84
CA LEU A 73 -4.30 -3.44 -10.05
C LEU A 73 -3.87 -3.52 -11.52
N SER A 74 -4.83 -3.54 -12.46
CA SER A 74 -4.54 -3.60 -13.89
C SER A 74 -3.99 -2.29 -14.45
N SER A 75 -4.49 -1.14 -14.00
CA SER A 75 -4.05 0.17 -14.49
C SER A 75 -2.84 0.74 -13.76
N GLY A 76 -2.50 0.20 -12.58
CA GLY A 76 -1.52 0.78 -11.68
C GLY A 76 -1.95 2.13 -11.09
N CYS A 77 -3.21 2.54 -11.29
CA CYS A 77 -3.73 3.83 -10.87
C CYS A 77 -4.68 3.66 -9.69
N PHE A 78 -4.40 4.38 -8.60
CA PHE A 78 -5.26 4.44 -7.42
C PHE A 78 -5.77 5.87 -7.20
N PRO A 79 -7.05 6.08 -6.80
CA PRO A 79 -7.62 7.41 -6.62
C PRO A 79 -6.83 8.27 -5.62
N SER A 80 -6.54 9.51 -5.98
CA SER A 80 -5.79 10.44 -5.13
C SER A 80 -6.50 10.77 -3.82
N SER A 81 -7.84 10.70 -3.78
CA SER A 81 -8.64 10.87 -2.56
C SER A 81 -8.26 9.87 -1.47
N PHE A 82 -7.96 8.63 -1.86
CA PHE A 82 -7.63 7.52 -0.96
C PHE A 82 -6.12 7.43 -0.65
N LYS A 83 -5.29 8.29 -1.24
CA LYS A 83 -3.86 8.41 -0.90
C LYS A 83 -3.60 9.35 0.28
N ARG A 84 -4.64 10.01 0.79
CA ARG A 84 -4.52 10.99 1.87
C ARG A 84 -4.56 10.28 3.22
N ALA A 85 -3.59 10.56 4.07
CA ALA A 85 -3.56 10.10 5.46
C ALA A 85 -3.97 11.22 6.41
N HIS A 86 -4.69 10.88 7.48
CA HIS A 86 -4.92 11.76 8.62
C HIS A 86 -3.90 11.42 9.71
N ILE A 87 -3.04 12.38 10.07
CA ILE A 87 -1.99 12.18 11.06
C ILE A 87 -2.41 12.86 12.36
N THR A 88 -2.56 12.06 13.41
CA THR A 88 -2.81 12.56 14.77
C THR A 88 -1.60 12.20 15.64
N PRO A 89 -0.84 13.18 16.16
CA PRO A 89 0.22 12.91 17.13
C PRO A 89 -0.36 12.23 18.37
N LEU A 90 0.26 11.14 18.81
CA LEU A 90 -0.14 10.41 20.01
C LEU A 90 0.90 10.62 21.12
N LEU A 91 0.46 11.16 22.26
CA LEU A 91 1.30 11.31 23.44
C LEU A 91 1.71 9.92 23.96
N LYS A 92 3.00 9.73 24.20
CA LYS A 92 3.55 8.47 24.75
C LYS A 92 3.05 8.14 26.15
N LYS A 93 2.56 9.13 26.91
CA LYS A 93 1.99 8.95 28.25
C LYS A 93 0.79 9.89 28.42
N PRO A 94 -0.34 9.41 28.97
CA PRO A 94 -1.55 10.22 29.14
C PRO A 94 -1.42 11.34 30.19
N THR A 95 -0.35 11.33 31.00
CA THR A 95 -0.07 12.34 32.04
C THR A 95 0.81 13.49 31.58
N LEU A 96 1.23 13.52 30.30
CA LEU A 96 2.04 14.62 29.77
C LEU A 96 1.13 15.75 29.27
N ASP A 97 1.52 16.98 29.58
CA ASP A 97 0.83 18.18 29.13
C ASP A 97 0.89 18.30 27.60
N PRO A 98 -0.26 18.38 26.89
CA PRO A 98 -0.32 18.55 25.44
C PRO A 98 0.33 19.86 24.94
N SER A 99 0.62 20.83 25.82
CA SER A 99 1.35 22.05 25.48
C SER A 99 2.85 21.83 25.25
N VAL A 100 3.40 20.70 25.72
CA VAL A 100 4.82 20.35 25.56
C VAL A 100 5.00 19.53 24.28
N ILE A 101 5.05 20.21 23.13
CA ILE A 101 5.34 19.67 21.79
C ILE A 101 6.83 19.27 21.69
N GLN A 102 7.30 18.39 22.58
CA GLN A 102 8.65 17.85 22.57
C GLN A 102 8.59 16.35 22.86
N LYS A 103 8.07 15.56 21.92
CA LYS A 103 8.45 14.13 21.65
C LYS A 103 7.50 13.40 20.70
N ASP A 104 6.88 14.07 19.75
CA ASP A 104 6.13 13.37 18.72
C ASP A 104 7.10 12.73 17.71
N ARG A 105 6.95 11.43 17.48
CA ARG A 105 7.70 10.69 16.45
C ARG A 105 6.99 10.96 15.11
N PRO A 106 7.69 11.38 14.05
CA PRO A 106 7.11 11.53 12.71
C PRO A 106 6.63 10.20 12.13
#